data_AF-A0A7K6NBC8-F1
#
_entry.id   AF-A0A7K6NBC8-F1
#
_cell.length_a   1.000
_cell.length_b   1.000
_cell.length_c   1.000
_cell.angle_alpha   90.00
_cell.angle_beta   90.00
_cell.angle_gamma   90.00
#
_symmetry.space_group_name_H-M   'P 1'
#
loop_
_entity.id
_entity.type
_entity.pdbx_description
1 polymer ?
#
loop_
_entity_poly.entity_id
_entity_poly.type
_entity_poly.pdbx_seq_one_letter_code
_entity_poly.pdbx_strand_id
1 'polypeptide(L)'
;SAYAMGPAARRKRDKTGGDSGSGGGTTALYVDRRKSKVWNYYAKLGDAYVECNICKKQLSFHNSTTTMREHLVRKHGIRDTLLSHLKEDQGADGDYAGPENAGKRCRLTPENGFCHPAASCSEPRSEVIAELVVEMIFRDLHPLSVVKDKGFGLLLGYLEPGFSLPSPAQLSGALWHRYGAVKQQLERYLGTAQAVVLCVESWGSQFHQCSYWSVTANFIDEEWRRARCLMETQRANGDPRSLGEKLVALLAQFGLSGKSVFCVMHDGGGTTAEVPHGWSEVRCAARTLQLCI
;
A
#
# COMPACT_ATOMS: atom_id res chain seq x y z
N SER A 1 76.34 3.16 -6.33
CA SER A 1 76.98 2.20 -5.40
C SER A 1 77.26 2.90 -4.09
N ALA A 2 76.90 2.43 -2.91
CA ALA A 2 76.19 1.24 -2.48
C ALA A 2 75.59 1.60 -1.09
N TYR A 3 74.35 1.19 -0.82
CA TYR A 3 73.82 1.12 0.54
C TYR A 3 73.76 -0.36 0.93
N ALA A 4 74.38 -0.72 2.05
CA ALA A 4 74.25 -2.01 2.70
C ALA A 4 73.38 -1.86 3.96
N MET A 5 72.42 -2.78 4.12
CA MET A 5 71.52 -2.91 5.26
C MET A 5 72.19 -3.62 6.45
N GLY A 6 71.69 -3.32 7.66
CA GLY A 6 71.81 -4.17 8.86
C GLY A 6 71.29 -3.47 10.14
N PRO A 7 70.86 -4.19 11.19
CA PRO A 7 69.46 -4.19 11.65
C PRO A 7 69.26 -3.88 13.16
N ALA A 8 68.01 -3.70 13.65
CA ALA A 8 67.62 -4.11 15.02
C ALA A 8 66.11 -3.95 15.38
N ALA A 9 65.57 -5.07 15.89
CA ALA A 9 64.74 -5.22 17.11
C ALA A 9 63.29 -4.68 17.18
N ARG A 10 62.35 -5.65 17.14
CA ARG A 10 61.03 -5.62 17.77
C ARG A 10 61.16 -5.48 19.30
N ARG A 11 60.35 -4.61 19.93
CA ARG A 11 60.05 -4.65 21.37
C ARG A 11 58.54 -4.78 21.59
N LYS A 12 58.19 -5.76 22.43
CA LYS A 12 56.88 -6.10 22.98
C LYS A 12 56.65 -5.25 24.24
N ARG A 13 55.42 -4.78 24.50
CA ARG A 13 55.00 -4.36 25.86
C ARG A 13 53.49 -4.50 26.07
N ASP A 14 53.15 -5.41 26.97
CA ASP A 14 51.88 -5.53 27.70
C ASP A 14 51.61 -4.34 28.64
N LYS A 15 50.34 -4.00 28.88
CA LYS A 15 49.75 -3.94 30.23
C LYS A 15 48.26 -3.51 30.26
N THR A 16 47.43 -4.45 30.73
CA THR A 16 46.45 -4.35 31.85
C THR A 16 45.79 -3.02 32.21
N GLY A 17 44.47 -3.09 32.44
CA GLY A 17 43.73 -2.23 33.38
C GLY A 17 42.29 -2.71 33.50
N GLY A 18 41.95 -3.37 34.61
CA GLY A 18 40.57 -3.65 35.00
C GLY A 18 40.06 -2.57 35.94
N ASP A 19 38.74 -2.42 36.04
CA ASP A 19 38.09 -1.98 37.27
C ASP A 19 36.64 -2.47 37.33
N SER A 20 36.22 -2.74 38.56
CA SER A 20 34.93 -3.28 38.99
C SER A 20 34.03 -2.15 39.49
N GLY A 21 32.76 -2.16 39.09
CA GLY A 21 31.74 -1.23 39.61
C GLY A 21 30.32 -1.71 39.35
N SER A 22 29.61 -2.03 40.44
CA SER A 22 28.21 -2.45 40.47
C SER A 22 27.28 -1.24 40.42
N GLY A 23 26.13 -1.34 39.73
CA GLY A 23 25.07 -0.32 39.78
C GLY A 23 24.21 -0.26 38.52
N GLY A 24 22.91 -0.56 38.66
CA GLY A 24 21.96 -0.74 37.57
C GLY A 24 21.77 0.47 36.66
N GLY A 25 21.53 0.17 35.37
CA GLY A 25 21.25 1.15 34.33
C GLY A 25 20.54 0.48 33.15
N THR A 26 19.41 1.09 32.79
CA THR A 26 18.53 0.83 31.66
C THR A 26 19.30 0.49 30.37
N THR A 27 19.02 -0.67 29.77
CA THR A 27 19.68 -1.16 28.55
C THR A 27 19.27 -0.33 27.33
N ALA A 28 19.94 0.79 27.13
CA ALA A 28 20.01 1.44 25.83
C ALA A 28 20.82 0.53 24.89
N LEU A 29 20.16 -0.03 23.87
CA LEU A 29 20.78 -0.88 22.87
C LEU A 29 21.89 -0.09 22.16
N TYR A 30 23.15 -0.43 22.45
CA TYR A 30 24.31 0.13 21.79
C TYR A 30 24.31 -0.32 20.31
N VAL A 31 23.94 0.58 19.40
CA VAL A 31 24.00 0.33 17.96
C VAL A 31 25.43 0.60 17.49
N ASP A 32 26.21 -0.47 17.32
CA ASP A 32 27.54 -0.40 16.71
C ASP A 32 27.40 -0.12 15.20
N ARG A 33 27.67 1.13 14.80
CA ARG A 33 27.58 1.63 13.41
C ARG A 33 28.46 0.89 12.40
N ARG A 34 29.34 -0.03 12.83
CA ARG A 34 30.23 -0.82 11.96
C ARG A 34 29.69 -2.20 11.59
N LYS A 35 28.49 -2.58 12.08
CA LYS A 35 27.89 -3.90 11.80
C LYS A 35 26.78 -3.79 10.74
N SER A 36 26.67 -4.81 9.89
CA SER A 36 25.65 -4.91 8.84
C SER A 36 24.24 -4.60 9.37
N LYS A 37 23.45 -3.81 8.64
CA LYS A 37 22.07 -3.44 9.05
C LYS A 37 21.12 -4.64 9.20
N VAL A 38 21.52 -5.82 8.72
CA VAL A 38 20.82 -7.09 8.94
C VAL A 38 20.60 -7.38 10.43
N TRP A 39 21.49 -6.92 11.31
CA TRP A 39 21.43 -7.20 12.75
C TRP A 39 20.23 -6.57 13.45
N ASN A 40 19.55 -5.60 12.82
CA ASN A 40 18.28 -5.06 13.34
C ASN A 40 17.17 -6.12 13.46
N TYR A 41 17.29 -7.22 12.72
CA TYR A 41 16.27 -8.27 12.65
C TYR A 41 16.67 -9.55 13.38
N TYR A 42 17.83 -9.58 14.03
CA TYR A 42 18.38 -10.79 14.65
C TYR A 42 18.90 -10.55 16.06
N ALA A 43 18.71 -11.53 16.94
CA ALA A 43 19.38 -11.64 18.22
C ALA A 43 20.54 -12.65 18.11
N LYS A 44 21.71 -12.32 18.66
CA LYS A 44 22.87 -13.23 18.67
C LYS A 44 22.72 -14.25 19.80
N LEU A 45 22.75 -15.55 19.47
CA LEU A 45 22.67 -16.67 20.42
C LEU A 45 24.02 -17.38 20.48
N GLY A 46 24.99 -16.75 21.15
CA GLY A 46 26.38 -17.23 21.18
C GLY A 46 27.12 -17.02 19.86
N ASP A 47 28.28 -17.65 19.69
CA ASP A 47 29.17 -17.35 18.54
C ASP A 47 28.81 -18.09 17.25
N ALA A 48 28.05 -19.17 17.34
CA ALA A 48 27.70 -20.02 16.20
C ALA A 48 26.25 -19.87 15.72
N TYR A 49 25.37 -19.19 16.47
CA TYR A 49 23.95 -19.11 16.16
C TYR A 49 23.37 -17.71 16.32
N VAL A 50 22.34 -17.43 15.52
CA VAL A 50 21.54 -16.21 15.57
C VAL A 50 20.06 -16.57 15.44
N GLU A 51 19.19 -15.83 16.11
CA GLU A 51 17.74 -16.00 16.05
C GLU A 51 17.09 -14.84 15.30
N CYS A 52 16.20 -15.14 14.36
CA CYS A 52 15.39 -14.13 13.69
C CYS A 52 14.30 -13.60 14.64
N ASN A 53 14.22 -12.28 14.82
CA ASN A 53 13.23 -11.65 15.70
C ASN A 53 11.79 -11.74 15.14
N ILE A 54 11.62 -11.99 13.84
CA ILE A 54 10.31 -12.04 13.16
C ILE A 54 9.70 -13.46 13.25
N CYS A 55 10.45 -14.50 12.88
CA CYS A 55 9.94 -15.88 12.86
C CYS A 55 10.53 -16.81 13.93
N LYS A 56 11.41 -16.31 14.80
CA LYS A 56 12.08 -17.07 15.86
C LYS A 56 12.92 -18.26 15.37
N LYS A 57 13.20 -18.32 14.06
CA LYS A 57 14.06 -19.36 13.48
C LYS A 57 15.52 -19.09 13.81
N GLN A 58 16.21 -20.12 14.29
CA GLN A 58 17.65 -20.09 14.54
C GLN A 58 18.41 -20.45 13.26
N LEU A 59 19.47 -19.69 12.97
CA LEU A 59 20.35 -19.88 11.82
C LEU A 59 21.80 -20.00 12.33
N SER A 60 22.59 -20.85 11.67
CA SER A 60 24.03 -20.91 11.91
C SER A 60 24.71 -19.62 11.42
N PHE A 61 25.63 -19.10 12.22
CA PHE A 61 26.38 -17.87 11.97
C PHE A 61 27.88 -18.16 12.03
N HIS A 62 28.57 -17.92 10.91
CA HIS A 62 30.03 -18.11 10.77
C HIS A 62 30.69 -16.79 10.36
N ASN A 63 30.57 -15.76 11.20
CA ASN A 63 31.13 -14.41 10.95
C ASN A 63 30.72 -13.77 9.61
N SER A 64 29.65 -14.25 8.99
CA SER A 64 29.11 -13.75 7.72
C SER A 64 27.62 -13.50 7.85
N THR A 65 27.14 -12.46 7.15
CA THR A 65 25.74 -12.01 7.20
C THR A 65 24.88 -12.54 6.06
N THR A 66 25.46 -13.34 5.15
CA THR A 66 24.80 -13.84 3.94
C THR A 66 23.56 -14.69 4.26
N THR A 67 23.66 -15.63 5.22
CA THR A 67 22.54 -16.50 5.60
C THR A 67 21.38 -15.71 6.21
N MET A 68 21.69 -14.73 7.05
CA MET A 68 20.69 -13.83 7.64
C MET A 68 19.99 -12.98 6.58
N ARG A 69 20.76 -12.43 5.62
CA ARG A 69 20.21 -11.63 4.51
C ARG A 69 19.33 -12.46 3.60
N GLU A 70 19.80 -13.64 3.20
CA GLU A 70 19.02 -14.55 2.37
C GLU A 70 17.73 -15.01 3.05
N HIS A 71 17.77 -15.25 4.36
CA HIS A 71 16.57 -15.54 5.14
C HIS A 71 15.60 -14.36 5.14
N LEU A 72 16.06 -13.13 5.35
CA LEU A 72 15.21 -11.94 5.30
C LEU A 72 14.54 -11.75 3.94
N VAL A 73 15.28 -11.96 2.84
CA VAL A 73 14.72 -11.85 1.49
C VAL A 73 13.70 -12.96 1.22
N ARG A 74 14.06 -14.21 1.51
CA ARG A 74 13.25 -15.38 1.12
C ARG A 74 12.09 -15.70 2.05
N LYS A 75 12.16 -15.31 3.33
CA LYS A 75 11.12 -15.60 4.33
C LYS A 75 10.31 -14.38 4.75
N HIS A 76 10.84 -13.17 4.55
CA HIS A 76 10.20 -11.93 5.02
C HIS A 76 10.09 -10.85 3.94
N GLY A 77 10.56 -11.11 2.70
CA GLY A 77 10.52 -10.12 1.63
C GLY A 77 11.37 -8.86 1.85
N ILE A 78 12.24 -8.83 2.88
CA ILE A 78 13.06 -7.65 3.22
C ILE A 78 14.35 -7.66 2.40
N ARG A 79 14.48 -6.72 1.45
CA ARG A 79 15.67 -6.56 0.56
C ARG A 79 16.61 -5.45 1.05
N ASP A 80 17.91 -5.56 0.73
CA ASP A 80 18.97 -4.62 1.17
C ASP A 80 18.73 -3.15 0.77
N THR A 81 18.01 -2.87 -0.31
CA THR A 81 17.66 -1.51 -0.73
C THR A 81 16.79 -0.76 0.29
N LEU A 82 16.10 -1.46 1.19
CA LEU A 82 15.36 -0.84 2.31
C LEU A 82 16.20 -0.70 3.58
N LEU A 83 17.38 -1.31 3.64
CA LEU A 83 18.34 -1.11 4.72
C LEU A 83 19.09 0.21 4.54
N SER A 84 19.43 0.61 3.31
CA SER A 84 20.12 1.88 3.01
C SER A 84 19.33 3.12 3.46
N HIS A 85 18.01 3.15 3.27
CA HIS A 85 17.17 4.36 3.46
C HIS A 85 16.66 4.66 4.87
N LEU A 86 17.24 4.07 5.92
CA LEU A 86 17.00 4.55 7.29
C LEU A 86 17.94 5.75 7.58
N LYS A 87 17.42 6.94 7.26
CA LYS A 87 17.94 8.31 7.48
C LYS A 87 19.07 8.81 6.57
N GLU A 88 18.67 9.52 5.52
CA GLU A 88 19.35 10.74 5.08
C GLU A 88 18.29 11.84 5.04
N ASP A 89 18.18 12.56 6.15
CA ASP A 89 17.72 13.94 6.15
C ASP A 89 18.76 14.76 6.93
N GLN A 90 19.18 15.86 6.29
CA GLN A 90 20.20 16.86 6.66
C GLN A 90 21.67 16.60 6.27
N GLY A 91 22.15 17.43 5.34
CA GLY A 91 23.56 17.80 5.20
C GLY A 91 24.06 17.90 3.77
N ALA A 92 24.03 19.11 3.20
CA ALA A 92 24.64 19.43 1.93
C ALA A 92 26.18 19.35 1.97
N ASP A 93 26.73 19.09 0.77
CA ASP A 93 28.07 19.43 0.27
C ASP A 93 29.16 18.32 0.24
N GLY A 94 29.87 18.27 -0.90
CA GLY A 94 31.17 17.60 -1.04
C GLY A 94 31.30 16.50 -2.10
N ASP A 95 31.70 16.91 -3.31
CA ASP A 95 32.30 16.08 -4.37
C ASP A 95 33.35 15.06 -3.88
N TYR A 96 33.36 13.85 -4.46
CA TYR A 96 34.54 13.29 -5.17
C TYR A 96 34.23 11.90 -5.76
N ALA A 97 34.43 11.76 -7.07
CA ALA A 97 34.37 10.50 -7.80
C ALA A 97 35.74 9.82 -7.83
N GLY A 98 35.79 8.49 -7.64
CA GLY A 98 36.97 7.68 -7.97
C GLY A 98 36.80 6.20 -7.61
N PRO A 99 37.37 5.26 -8.38
CA PRO A 99 36.59 4.11 -8.83
C PRO A 99 37.22 2.72 -8.52
N GLU A 100 36.42 1.67 -8.75
CA GLU A 100 36.78 0.27 -9.09
C GLU A 100 37.68 -0.56 -8.16
N ASN A 101 37.22 -1.75 -7.76
CA ASN A 101 37.93 -2.95 -8.18
C ASN A 101 37.10 -4.24 -8.11
N ALA A 102 37.27 -5.00 -9.19
CA ALA A 102 36.68 -6.28 -9.47
C ALA A 102 37.38 -7.42 -8.71
N GLY A 103 36.65 -8.53 -8.59
CA GLY A 103 37.24 -9.85 -8.71
C GLY A 103 37.88 -10.44 -7.45
N LYS A 104 37.13 -11.32 -6.78
CA LYS A 104 37.69 -12.54 -6.19
C LYS A 104 36.60 -13.61 -6.09
N ARG A 105 36.55 -14.39 -7.17
CA ARG A 105 35.85 -15.67 -7.31
C ARG A 105 36.38 -16.62 -6.25
N CYS A 106 35.56 -16.99 -5.27
CA CYS A 106 35.85 -18.11 -4.38
C CYS A 106 35.11 -19.36 -4.85
N ARG A 107 35.91 -20.41 -4.94
CA ARG A 107 35.68 -21.76 -5.44
C ARG A 107 34.65 -22.48 -4.56
N LEU A 108 33.58 -23.00 -5.15
CA LEU A 108 32.59 -23.84 -4.46
C LEU A 108 33.18 -25.24 -4.24
N THR A 109 33.23 -25.69 -3.00
CA THR A 109 33.21 -27.12 -2.65
C THR A 109 31.78 -27.50 -2.27
N PRO A 110 31.30 -28.71 -2.64
CA PRO A 110 29.96 -29.15 -2.33
C PRO A 110 29.96 -29.91 -1.00
N GLU A 111 29.17 -29.45 -0.04
CA GLU A 111 28.81 -30.30 1.10
C GLU A 111 27.36 -30.07 1.53
N ASN A 112 26.72 -31.21 1.77
CA ASN A 112 25.29 -31.42 1.78
C ASN A 112 24.63 -30.71 2.97
N GLY A 113 23.83 -29.69 2.68
CA GLY A 113 22.77 -29.21 3.56
C GLY A 113 21.46 -29.30 2.81
N PHE A 114 20.53 -30.14 3.26
CA PHE A 114 19.17 -30.18 2.74
C PHE A 114 18.49 -28.82 2.96
N CYS A 115 18.65 -27.91 2.00
CA CYS A 115 17.74 -26.80 1.81
C CYS A 115 16.42 -27.40 1.35
N HIS A 116 15.49 -27.64 2.28
CA HIS A 116 14.09 -27.69 1.89
C HIS A 116 13.81 -26.41 1.11
N PRO A 117 13.36 -26.50 -0.17
CA PRO A 117 12.88 -25.32 -0.89
C PRO A 117 11.89 -24.62 0.03
N ALA A 118 11.96 -23.28 0.12
CA ALA A 118 10.87 -22.55 0.73
C ALA A 118 9.59 -23.07 0.06
N ALA A 119 8.70 -23.69 0.84
CA ALA A 119 7.46 -24.25 0.31
C ALA A 119 6.82 -23.19 -0.57
N SER A 120 6.75 -23.46 -1.87
CA SER A 120 6.13 -22.56 -2.82
C SER A 120 4.65 -22.51 -2.48
N CYS A 121 4.07 -21.31 -2.40
CA CYS A 121 2.63 -21.20 -2.28
C CYS A 121 2.00 -21.86 -3.52
N SER A 122 1.12 -22.84 -3.32
CA SER A 122 0.43 -23.48 -4.42
C SER A 122 -0.45 -22.46 -5.14
N GLU A 123 -0.57 -22.54 -6.47
CA GLU A 123 -1.32 -21.52 -7.21
C GLU A 123 -2.78 -21.33 -6.74
N PRO A 124 -3.58 -22.39 -6.48
CA PRO A 124 -4.94 -22.20 -5.97
C PRO A 124 -5.00 -21.44 -4.63
N ARG A 125 -3.95 -21.55 -3.80
CA ARG A 125 -3.86 -20.85 -2.51
C ARG A 125 -3.44 -19.39 -2.70
N SER A 126 -2.53 -19.14 -3.64
CA SER A 126 -2.08 -17.80 -4.01
C SER A 126 -3.25 -16.95 -4.53
N GLU A 127 -4.06 -17.52 -5.42
CA GLU A 127 -5.29 -16.88 -5.93
C GLU A 127 -6.26 -16.51 -4.78
N VAL A 128 -6.52 -17.45 -3.86
CA VAL A 128 -7.40 -17.19 -2.71
C VAL A 128 -6.86 -16.08 -1.82
N ILE A 129 -5.56 -16.06 -1.54
CA ILE A 129 -4.95 -14.99 -0.73
C ILE A 129 -5.04 -13.65 -1.47
N ALA A 130 -4.79 -13.62 -2.78
CA ALA A 130 -4.91 -12.39 -3.58
C ALA A 130 -6.34 -11.83 -3.55
N GLU A 131 -7.36 -12.68 -3.69
CA GLU A 131 -8.77 -12.29 -3.58
C GLU A 131 -9.10 -11.75 -2.17
N LEU A 132 -8.60 -12.39 -1.11
CA LEU A 132 -8.79 -11.90 0.26
C LEU A 132 -8.12 -10.53 0.49
N VAL A 133 -6.97 -10.28 -0.13
CA VAL A 133 -6.31 -8.96 -0.08
C VAL A 133 -7.16 -7.90 -0.80
N VAL A 134 -7.75 -8.22 -1.95
CA VAL A 134 -8.69 -7.33 -2.67
C VAL A 134 -9.94 -7.06 -1.82
N GLU A 135 -10.50 -8.08 -1.17
CA GLU A 135 -11.64 -7.96 -0.26
C GLU A 135 -11.34 -7.04 0.93
N MET A 136 -10.19 -7.22 1.58
CA MET A 136 -9.75 -6.35 2.68
C MET A 136 -9.64 -4.89 2.19
N ILE A 137 -8.98 -4.66 1.06
CA ILE A 137 -8.82 -3.32 0.48
C ILE A 137 -10.18 -2.66 0.23
N PHE A 138 -11.11 -3.42 -0.36
CA PHE A 138 -12.44 -2.92 -0.69
C PHE A 138 -13.29 -2.64 0.55
N ARG A 139 -13.37 -3.60 1.48
CA ARG A 139 -14.23 -3.51 2.66
C ARG A 139 -13.75 -2.47 3.66
N ASP A 140 -12.43 -2.36 3.84
CA ASP A 140 -11.83 -1.48 4.84
C ASP A 140 -11.37 -0.15 4.23
N LEU A 141 -11.65 0.07 2.93
CA LEU A 141 -11.29 1.28 2.18
C LEU A 141 -9.79 1.62 2.25
N HIS A 142 -8.94 0.60 2.27
CA HIS A 142 -7.50 0.80 2.26
C HIS A 142 -7.00 1.31 0.90
N PRO A 143 -5.96 2.15 0.87
CA PRO A 143 -5.33 2.53 -0.38
C PRO A 143 -4.66 1.31 -1.04
N LEU A 144 -4.64 1.26 -2.37
CA LEU A 144 -3.96 0.18 -3.12
C LEU A 144 -2.46 0.09 -2.80
N SER A 145 -1.87 1.16 -2.27
CA SER A 145 -0.48 1.18 -1.83
C SER A 145 -0.22 0.37 -0.56
N VAL A 146 -1.24 -0.10 0.17
CA VAL A 146 -1.06 -0.89 1.40
C VAL A 146 -0.16 -2.12 1.19
N VAL A 147 -0.18 -2.70 -0.01
CA VAL A 147 0.71 -3.82 -0.37
C VAL A 147 2.18 -3.46 -0.48
N LYS A 148 2.52 -2.17 -0.48
CA LYS A 148 3.90 -1.67 -0.40
C LYS A 148 4.34 -1.42 1.03
N ASP A 149 3.42 -1.46 1.99
CA ASP A 149 3.73 -1.16 3.39
C ASP A 149 4.52 -2.31 4.01
N LYS A 150 5.62 -1.96 4.66
CA LYS A 150 6.55 -2.94 5.24
C LYS A 150 5.88 -3.83 6.28
N GLY A 151 4.98 -3.26 7.10
CA GLY A 151 4.25 -4.01 8.13
C GLY A 151 3.30 -5.05 7.53
N PHE A 152 2.60 -4.70 6.45
CA PHE A 152 1.72 -5.63 5.75
C PHE A 152 2.51 -6.77 5.08
N GLY A 153 3.62 -6.43 4.42
CA GLY A 153 4.55 -7.41 3.85
C GLY A 153 5.15 -8.35 4.90
N LEU A 154 5.50 -7.84 6.08
CA LEU A 154 5.98 -8.65 7.20
C LEU A 154 4.94 -9.66 7.69
N LEU A 155 3.69 -9.22 7.88
CA LEU A 155 2.59 -10.07 8.31
C LEU A 155 2.33 -11.20 7.31
N LEU A 156 2.18 -10.86 6.02
CA LEU A 156 1.92 -11.86 4.99
C LEU A 156 3.11 -12.78 4.74
N GLY A 157 4.34 -12.27 4.82
CA GLY A 157 5.54 -13.10 4.73
C GLY A 157 5.66 -14.11 5.87
N TYR A 158 5.17 -13.76 7.08
CA TYR A 158 5.09 -14.71 8.19
C TYR A 158 4.00 -15.77 7.96
N LEU A 159 2.82 -15.35 7.52
CA LEU A 159 1.66 -16.24 7.32
C LEU A 159 1.82 -17.17 6.11
N GLU A 160 2.35 -16.66 5.00
CA GLU A 160 2.55 -17.39 3.76
C GLU A 160 3.86 -16.94 3.07
N PRO A 161 5.02 -17.50 3.46
CA PRO A 161 6.32 -17.05 2.97
C PRO A 161 6.54 -17.22 1.46
N GLY A 162 5.78 -18.12 0.82
CA GLY A 162 5.85 -18.38 -0.62
C GLY A 162 4.94 -17.48 -1.46
N PHE A 163 4.09 -16.67 -0.84
CA PHE A 163 3.16 -15.79 -1.55
C PHE A 163 3.83 -14.48 -1.96
N SER A 164 3.59 -14.08 -3.21
CA SER A 164 4.06 -12.80 -3.73
C SER A 164 2.90 -11.82 -3.76
N LEU A 165 3.08 -10.68 -3.07
CA LEU A 165 2.07 -9.63 -3.02
C LEU A 165 1.78 -9.07 -4.43
N PRO A 166 0.50 -8.92 -4.81
CA PRO A 166 0.14 -8.30 -6.08
C PRO A 166 0.54 -6.81 -6.08
N SER A 167 0.88 -6.31 -7.26
CA SER A 167 1.14 -4.89 -7.45
C SER A 167 -0.14 -4.06 -7.34
N PRO A 168 -0.06 -2.75 -7.02
CA PRO A 168 -1.23 -1.88 -7.03
C PRO A 168 -1.98 -1.86 -8.37
N ALA A 169 -1.27 -2.07 -9.49
CA ALA A 169 -1.90 -2.15 -10.82
C ALA A 169 -2.75 -3.41 -10.98
N GLN A 170 -2.27 -4.56 -10.49
CA GLN A 170 -3.04 -5.81 -10.48
C GLN A 170 -4.27 -5.69 -9.57
N LEU A 171 -4.12 -5.11 -8.39
CA LEU A 171 -5.23 -4.85 -7.47
C LEU A 171 -6.27 -3.90 -8.07
N SER A 172 -5.81 -2.82 -8.72
CA SER A 172 -6.67 -1.90 -9.46
C SER A 172 -7.47 -2.65 -10.54
N GLY A 173 -6.81 -3.51 -11.33
CA GLY A 173 -7.48 -4.34 -12.33
C GLY A 173 -8.56 -5.25 -11.74
N ALA A 174 -8.26 -5.93 -10.63
CA ALA A 174 -9.22 -6.78 -9.93
C ALA A 174 -10.43 -5.99 -9.39
N LEU A 175 -10.19 -4.80 -8.81
CA LEU A 175 -11.25 -3.91 -8.36
C LEU A 175 -12.09 -3.37 -9.51
N TRP A 176 -11.48 -3.00 -10.64
CA TRP A 176 -12.20 -2.58 -11.84
C TRP A 176 -13.09 -3.68 -12.41
N HIS A 177 -12.60 -4.93 -12.40
CA HIS A 177 -13.41 -6.09 -12.80
C HIS A 177 -14.63 -6.26 -11.89
N ARG A 178 -14.44 -6.20 -10.56
CA ARG A 178 -15.53 -6.26 -9.57
C ARG A 178 -16.50 -5.08 -9.73
N TYR A 179 -15.99 -3.88 -9.94
CA TYR A 179 -16.80 -2.69 -10.24
C TYR A 179 -17.66 -2.93 -11.49
N GLY A 180 -17.10 -3.46 -12.57
CA GLY A 180 -17.85 -3.75 -13.80
C GLY A 180 -18.99 -4.75 -13.57
N ALA A 181 -18.73 -5.82 -12.81
CA ALA A 181 -19.77 -6.81 -12.47
C ALA A 181 -20.92 -6.20 -11.65
N VAL A 182 -20.58 -5.41 -10.61
CA VAL A 182 -21.58 -4.75 -9.75
C VAL A 182 -22.31 -3.64 -10.52
N LYS A 183 -21.61 -2.87 -11.36
CA LYS A 183 -22.21 -1.86 -12.23
C LYS A 183 -23.25 -2.49 -13.16
N GLN A 184 -22.92 -3.62 -13.79
CA GLN A 184 -23.87 -4.33 -14.64
C GLN A 184 -25.10 -4.83 -13.86
N GLN A 185 -24.93 -5.26 -12.61
CA GLN A 185 -26.06 -5.60 -11.73
C GLN A 185 -26.90 -4.37 -11.40
N LEU A 186 -26.27 -3.24 -11.13
CA LEU A 186 -26.93 -1.96 -10.87
C LEU A 186 -27.71 -1.47 -12.09
N GLU A 187 -27.16 -1.58 -13.30
CA GLU A 187 -27.82 -1.28 -14.57
C GLU A 187 -29.11 -2.10 -14.73
N ARG A 188 -29.04 -3.41 -14.50
CA ARG A 188 -30.24 -4.28 -14.55
C ARG A 188 -31.28 -3.87 -13.51
N TYR A 189 -30.86 -3.60 -12.28
CA TYR A 189 -31.78 -3.22 -11.20
C TYR A 189 -32.44 -1.86 -11.48
N LEU A 190 -31.67 -0.87 -11.92
CA LEU A 190 -32.20 0.43 -12.36
C LEU A 190 -33.17 0.29 -13.53
N GLY A 191 -32.94 -0.67 -14.43
CA GLY A 191 -33.85 -0.97 -15.55
C GLY A 191 -35.25 -1.45 -15.13
N THR A 192 -35.43 -1.92 -13.89
CA THR A 192 -36.75 -2.28 -13.34
C THR A 192 -37.58 -1.06 -12.92
N ALA A 193 -36.94 0.10 -12.79
CA ALA A 193 -37.59 1.30 -12.28
C ALA A 193 -38.60 1.85 -13.30
N GLN A 194 -39.87 1.94 -12.88
CA GLN A 194 -40.92 2.59 -13.69
C GLN A 194 -40.72 4.11 -13.75
N ALA A 195 -40.25 4.70 -12.65
CA ALA A 195 -39.95 6.12 -12.52
C ALA A 195 -38.80 6.33 -11.53
N VAL A 196 -37.87 7.24 -11.83
CA VAL A 196 -36.72 7.56 -10.98
C VAL A 196 -36.73 9.03 -10.57
N VAL A 197 -36.32 9.28 -9.33
CA VAL A 197 -35.95 10.61 -8.83
C VAL A 197 -34.43 10.67 -8.75
N LEU A 198 -33.83 11.58 -9.50
CA LEU A 198 -32.38 11.82 -9.47
C LEU A 198 -32.08 12.87 -8.40
N CYS A 199 -31.31 12.51 -7.39
CA CYS A 199 -30.79 13.46 -6.41
C CYS A 199 -29.36 13.82 -6.76
N VAL A 200 -29.12 15.10 -7.04
CA VAL A 200 -27.81 15.69 -7.29
C VAL A 200 -27.38 16.45 -6.04
N GLU A 201 -26.28 16.02 -5.44
CA GLU A 201 -25.70 16.70 -4.27
C GLU A 201 -24.31 17.21 -4.61
N SER A 202 -23.99 18.44 -4.18
CA SER A 202 -22.67 19.04 -4.32
C SER A 202 -22.02 19.14 -2.95
N TRP A 203 -20.80 18.65 -2.83
CA TRP A 203 -20.07 18.65 -1.55
C TRP A 203 -18.58 18.96 -1.75
N GLY A 204 -17.95 19.50 -0.71
CA GLY A 204 -16.54 19.92 -0.76
C GLY A 204 -15.67 19.08 0.18
N SER A 205 -14.46 18.75 -0.28
CA SER A 205 -13.39 18.25 0.59
C SER A 205 -12.62 19.43 1.18
N GLN A 206 -12.65 19.54 2.51
CA GLN A 206 -11.93 20.60 3.26
C GLN A 206 -10.41 20.49 3.09
N PHE A 207 -9.89 19.28 2.93
CA PHE A 207 -8.44 19.02 2.88
C PHE A 207 -7.81 19.34 1.53
N HIS A 208 -8.56 19.21 0.43
CA HIS A 208 -8.03 19.36 -0.92
C HIS A 208 -8.62 20.53 -1.70
N GLN A 209 -9.51 21.33 -1.08
CA GLN A 209 -10.25 22.41 -1.76
C GLN A 209 -10.88 21.92 -3.08
N CYS A 210 -11.37 20.69 -3.07
CA CYS A 210 -11.99 20.05 -4.21
C CYS A 210 -13.49 19.96 -3.97
N SER A 211 -14.28 20.48 -4.91
CA SER A 211 -15.71 20.21 -4.97
C SER A 211 -15.97 18.93 -5.74
N TYR A 212 -17.00 18.21 -5.31
CA TYR A 212 -17.50 16.99 -5.90
C TYR A 212 -19.00 17.13 -6.07
N TRP A 213 -19.54 16.35 -6.98
CA TRP A 213 -20.97 16.13 -7.08
C TRP A 213 -21.24 14.65 -7.19
N SER A 214 -22.36 14.23 -6.61
CA SER A 214 -22.82 12.86 -6.64
C SER A 214 -24.25 12.81 -7.16
N VAL A 215 -24.56 11.80 -7.97
CA VAL A 215 -25.92 11.54 -8.46
C VAL A 215 -26.40 10.21 -7.93
N THR A 216 -27.54 10.26 -7.25
CA THR A 216 -28.22 9.08 -6.72
C THR A 216 -29.58 8.95 -7.37
N ALA A 217 -29.90 7.79 -7.95
CA ALA A 217 -31.26 7.45 -8.34
C ALA A 217 -32.04 6.87 -7.17
N ASN A 218 -33.26 7.34 -6.98
CA ASN A 218 -34.20 6.84 -5.99
C ASN A 218 -35.49 6.42 -6.70
N PHE A 219 -36.01 5.24 -6.39
CA PHE A 219 -37.24 4.72 -6.99
C PHE A 219 -37.92 3.72 -6.05
N ILE A 220 -39.14 3.31 -6.39
CA ILE A 220 -39.83 2.20 -5.74
C ILE A 220 -39.68 0.98 -6.65
N ASP A 221 -39.13 -0.11 -6.13
CA ASP A 221 -38.95 -1.35 -6.87
C ASP A 221 -40.24 -2.20 -6.95
N GLU A 222 -40.16 -3.35 -7.62
CA GLU A 222 -41.30 -4.25 -7.86
C GLU A 222 -41.86 -4.84 -6.55
N GLU A 223 -41.03 -4.94 -5.51
CA GLU A 223 -41.41 -5.39 -4.17
C GLU A 223 -41.94 -4.26 -3.26
N TRP A 224 -42.25 -3.08 -3.83
CA TRP A 224 -42.69 -1.88 -3.10
C TRP A 224 -41.65 -1.38 -2.09
N ARG A 225 -40.35 -1.55 -2.36
CA ARG A 225 -39.29 -1.04 -1.48
C ARG A 225 -38.65 0.18 -2.09
N ARG A 226 -38.25 1.13 -1.22
CA ARG A 226 -37.49 2.29 -1.65
C ARG A 226 -36.05 1.87 -1.97
N ALA A 227 -35.72 1.87 -3.24
CA ALA A 227 -34.37 1.68 -3.75
C ALA A 227 -33.61 3.01 -3.77
N ARG A 228 -32.32 2.97 -3.39
CA ARG A 228 -31.37 4.08 -3.49
C ARG A 228 -30.08 3.60 -4.13
N CYS A 229 -29.75 4.16 -5.29
CA CYS A 229 -28.65 3.72 -6.13
C CYS A 229 -27.69 4.89 -6.42
N LEU A 230 -26.47 4.85 -5.86
CA LEU A 230 -25.43 5.80 -6.24
C LEU A 230 -24.97 5.48 -7.66
N MET A 231 -25.17 6.42 -8.59
CA MET A 231 -24.84 6.23 -10.00
C MET A 231 -23.45 6.77 -10.32
N GLU A 232 -23.11 7.95 -9.80
CA GLU A 232 -21.86 8.64 -10.11
C GLU A 232 -21.43 9.49 -8.92
N THR A 233 -20.11 9.57 -8.71
CA THR A 233 -19.47 10.59 -7.87
C THR A 233 -18.28 11.12 -8.64
N GLN A 234 -18.35 12.38 -9.06
CA GLN A 234 -17.32 12.99 -9.86
C GLN A 234 -16.80 14.27 -9.20
N ARG A 235 -15.51 14.52 -9.34
CA ARG A 235 -14.93 15.82 -8.99
C ARG A 235 -15.48 16.90 -9.92
N ALA A 236 -15.91 18.03 -9.36
CA ALA A 236 -16.36 19.19 -10.13
C ALA A 236 -15.16 19.89 -10.77
N ASN A 237 -14.72 19.36 -11.91
CA ASN A 237 -13.52 19.81 -12.63
C ASN A 237 -13.84 20.84 -13.71
N GLY A 238 -14.53 21.95 -13.38
CA GLY A 238 -14.80 23.05 -14.31
C GLY A 238 -15.44 22.65 -15.65
N ASP A 239 -16.03 21.45 -15.75
CA ASP A 239 -16.57 20.90 -16.99
C ASP A 239 -17.68 21.85 -17.49
N PRO A 240 -17.51 22.44 -18.70
CA PRO A 240 -18.39 23.48 -19.20
C PRO A 240 -19.80 22.97 -19.53
N ARG A 241 -20.01 21.64 -19.59
CA ARG A 241 -21.31 21.04 -19.85
C ARG A 241 -22.30 21.38 -18.75
N SER A 242 -23.56 21.59 -19.15
CA SER A 242 -24.64 21.83 -18.20
C SER A 242 -24.88 20.59 -17.32
N LEU A 243 -25.52 20.77 -16.16
CA LEU A 243 -25.91 19.64 -15.34
C LEU A 243 -26.85 18.70 -16.10
N GLY A 244 -27.77 19.25 -16.90
CA GLY A 244 -28.68 18.47 -17.73
C GLY A 244 -27.95 17.54 -18.70
N GLU A 245 -26.94 18.04 -19.42
CA GLU A 245 -26.12 17.22 -20.33
C GLU A 245 -25.38 16.11 -19.59
N LYS A 246 -24.83 16.41 -18.42
CA LYS A 246 -24.16 15.42 -17.55
C LYS A 246 -25.14 14.33 -17.11
N LEU A 247 -26.36 14.70 -16.71
CA LEU A 247 -27.40 13.75 -16.29
C LEU A 247 -27.88 12.89 -17.47
N VAL A 248 -28.11 13.47 -18.65
CA VAL A 248 -28.49 12.72 -19.86
C VAL A 248 -27.40 11.71 -20.25
N ALA A 249 -26.13 12.12 -20.24
CA ALA A 249 -25.00 11.24 -20.50
C ALA A 249 -24.89 10.11 -19.46
N LEU A 250 -25.13 10.43 -18.18
CA LEU A 250 -25.14 9.44 -17.10
C LEU A 250 -26.27 8.43 -17.27
N LEU A 251 -27.50 8.86 -17.56
CA LEU A 251 -28.62 7.96 -17.82
C LEU A 251 -28.32 7.00 -18.98
N ALA A 252 -27.73 7.52 -20.06
CA ALA A 252 -27.35 6.70 -21.21
C ALA A 252 -26.32 5.62 -20.84
N GLN A 253 -25.37 5.90 -19.93
CA GLN A 253 -24.43 4.89 -19.43
C GLN A 253 -25.12 3.75 -18.68
N PHE A 254 -26.26 4.03 -18.03
CA PHE A 254 -27.05 3.04 -17.31
C PHE A 254 -28.21 2.46 -18.15
N GLY A 255 -28.29 2.79 -19.44
CA GLY A 255 -29.37 2.33 -20.32
C GLY A 255 -30.76 2.89 -19.96
N LEU A 256 -30.82 3.97 -19.18
CA LEU A 256 -32.07 4.59 -18.75
C LEU A 256 -32.56 5.62 -19.77
N SER A 257 -33.86 5.61 -20.04
CA SER A 257 -34.49 6.64 -20.86
C SER A 257 -34.69 7.91 -20.05
N GLY A 258 -34.47 9.08 -20.66
CA GLY A 258 -34.86 10.35 -20.04
C GLY A 258 -36.36 10.42 -19.68
N LYS A 259 -37.22 9.60 -20.31
CA LYS A 259 -38.65 9.53 -19.99
C LYS A 259 -38.95 8.87 -18.64
N SER A 260 -38.03 8.08 -18.08
CA SER A 260 -38.22 7.48 -16.75
C SER A 260 -37.90 8.44 -15.62
N VAL A 261 -37.28 9.59 -15.90
CA VAL A 261 -36.98 10.60 -14.88
C VAL A 261 -38.25 11.37 -14.54
N PHE A 262 -38.74 11.14 -13.33
CA PHE A 262 -39.89 11.87 -12.78
C PHE A 262 -39.47 13.26 -12.31
N CYS A 263 -38.35 13.34 -11.59
CA CYS A 263 -37.90 14.56 -10.95
C CYS A 263 -36.38 14.56 -10.76
N VAL A 264 -35.77 15.74 -10.83
CA VAL A 264 -34.42 16.01 -10.35
C VAL A 264 -34.49 16.83 -9.07
N MET A 265 -33.90 16.31 -8.01
CA MET A 265 -33.70 17.01 -6.75
C MET A 265 -32.27 17.53 -6.68
N HIS A 266 -32.06 18.79 -6.32
CA HIS A 266 -30.73 19.38 -6.21
C HIS A 266 -30.64 20.36 -5.04
N ASP A 267 -29.44 20.58 -4.52
CA ASP A 267 -29.19 21.49 -3.39
C ASP A 267 -29.01 22.97 -3.79
N GLY A 268 -29.02 23.28 -5.08
CA GLY A 268 -28.84 24.65 -5.59
C GLY A 268 -27.44 25.24 -5.38
N GLY A 269 -26.47 24.45 -4.93
CA GLY A 269 -25.08 24.87 -4.74
C GLY A 269 -24.34 25.04 -6.07
N GLY A 270 -24.50 26.19 -6.73
CA GLY A 270 -23.67 26.60 -7.87
C GLY A 270 -24.01 25.93 -9.22
N THR A 271 -25.03 25.09 -9.28
CA THR A 271 -25.59 24.59 -10.53
C THR A 271 -26.81 25.42 -10.89
N THR A 272 -26.64 26.42 -11.76
CA THR A 272 -27.74 26.97 -12.57
C THR A 272 -28.09 25.91 -13.61
N ALA A 273 -28.73 24.83 -13.15
CA ALA A 273 -29.03 23.69 -13.97
C ALA A 273 -30.33 23.96 -14.72
N GLU A 274 -30.24 24.24 -16.01
CA GLU A 274 -31.37 23.96 -16.88
C GLU A 274 -31.52 22.43 -16.94
N VAL A 275 -32.46 21.92 -16.17
CA VAL A 275 -32.86 20.52 -16.25
C VAL A 275 -33.46 20.27 -17.64
N PRO A 276 -33.20 19.12 -18.29
CA PRO A 276 -33.76 18.81 -19.61
C PRO A 276 -35.28 19.01 -19.66
N HIS A 277 -35.77 19.47 -20.82
CA HIS A 277 -37.19 19.73 -21.01
C HIS A 277 -38.04 18.48 -20.72
N GLY A 278 -39.04 18.64 -19.85
CA GLY A 278 -39.97 17.58 -19.45
C GLY A 278 -39.67 16.93 -18.09
N TRP A 279 -38.57 17.27 -17.43
CA TRP A 279 -38.28 16.80 -16.07
C TRP A 279 -38.73 17.84 -15.05
N SER A 280 -39.33 17.38 -13.95
CA SER A 280 -39.63 18.27 -12.82
C SER A 280 -38.37 18.56 -12.02
N GLU A 281 -38.25 19.76 -11.46
CA GLU A 281 -37.13 20.16 -10.60
C GLU A 281 -37.64 20.48 -9.19
N VAL A 282 -36.94 19.96 -8.18
CA VAL A 282 -37.25 20.20 -6.76
C VAL A 282 -35.98 20.59 -6.01
N ARG A 283 -36.06 21.66 -5.22
CA ARG A 283 -34.95 22.04 -4.34
C ARG A 283 -34.91 21.19 -3.09
N CYS A 284 -33.71 20.88 -2.63
CA CYS A 284 -33.48 20.20 -1.37
C CYS A 284 -34.06 21.01 -0.20
N ALA A 285 -35.12 20.50 0.42
CA ALA A 285 -35.79 21.15 1.55
C ALA A 285 -34.83 21.42 2.72
N ALA A 286 -33.92 20.50 3.02
CA ALA A 286 -32.92 20.68 4.08
C ALA A 286 -32.00 21.88 3.80
N ARG A 287 -31.57 22.05 2.55
CA ARG A 287 -30.75 23.20 2.14
C ARG A 287 -31.57 24.49 2.13
N THR A 288 -32.82 24.45 1.68
CA THR A 288 -33.71 25.60 1.76
C THR A 288 -33.90 26.06 3.22
N LEU A 289 -34.13 25.13 4.15
CA LEU A 289 -34.23 25.42 5.58
C LEU A 289 -32.92 25.95 6.15
N GLN A 290 -31.78 25.39 5.75
CA GLN A 290 -30.46 25.88 6.17
C GLN A 290 -30.21 27.33 5.75
N LEU A 291 -30.76 27.78 4.63
CA LEU A 291 -30.62 29.18 4.18
C LEU A 291 -31.56 30.15 4.93
N CYS A 292 -32.52 29.63 5.70
CA CYS A 292 -33.44 30.44 6.50
C CYS A 292 -32.94 30.70 7.94
N ILE A 293 -31.89 30.00 8.37
CA ILE A 293 -31.25 30.15 9.69
C ILE A 293 -29.91 30.88 9.56
#